data_AF-A0A521Z8E1-F1
#
_entry.id   AF-A0A521Z8E1-F1
#
_cell.length_a   1.000
_cell.length_b   1.000
_cell.length_c   1.000
_cell.angle_alpha   90.00
_cell.angle_beta   90.00
_cell.angle_gamma   90.00
#
_symmetry.space_group_name_H-M   'P 1'
#
loop_
_entity.id
_entity.type
_entity.pdbx_description
1 polymer ?
#
loop_
_entity_poly.entity_id
_entity_poly.type
_entity_poly.pdbx_seq_one_letter_code
_entity_poly.pdbx_strand_id
1 'polypeptide(L)'
;MADFEVGDAEDLTLTVDPYDGTTTVTLSALLPDRTTADLEVPDGDGGVWTRSVTYTMSGLWYLTWSVDGTGGPKTVEVRRRVTGSPATLRRSYATSKNLSDWLDASGSGTDVPLDADRQLAHATELVDRELLSAVYAVDADGDPTQDKVIAALRDATCAWVEWWLEGGDEHGTQAVVSSASIGSVSVGRAANVTPPLGQYVTPARVRVILADAGLAQHPYG
;
A
#
# COMPACT_ATOMS: atom_id res chain seq x y z
N MET A 1 0.53 1.96 8.87
CA MET A 1 0.87 0.53 8.69
C MET A 1 -0.36 -0.23 8.21
N ALA A 2 -0.27 -1.02 7.14
CA ALA A 2 -1.35 -1.94 6.74
C ALA A 2 -1.22 -3.21 7.58
N ASP A 3 -2.34 -3.67 8.15
CA ASP A 3 -2.30 -4.78 9.10
C ASP A 3 -2.37 -6.15 8.38
N PHE A 4 -2.98 -6.20 7.17
CA PHE A 4 -3.24 -7.44 6.42
C PHE A 4 -3.17 -7.25 4.89
N GLU A 5 -2.90 -8.32 4.14
CA GLU A 5 -3.03 -8.41 2.67
C GLU A 5 -4.24 -9.27 2.27
N VAL A 6 -4.77 -9.09 1.05
CA VAL A 6 -5.82 -9.97 0.51
C VAL A 6 -5.27 -11.38 0.40
N GLY A 7 -6.01 -12.32 0.99
CA GLY A 7 -5.61 -13.72 1.15
C GLY A 7 -5.17 -14.05 2.57
N ASP A 8 -4.80 -13.06 3.39
CA ASP A 8 -4.46 -13.30 4.79
C ASP A 8 -5.68 -13.75 5.58
N ALA A 9 -5.42 -14.59 6.59
CA ALA A 9 -6.40 -15.02 7.55
C ALA A 9 -6.02 -14.54 8.95
N GLU A 10 -7.01 -14.13 9.73
CA GLU A 10 -6.87 -13.74 11.13
C GLU A 10 -7.84 -14.50 12.01
N ASP A 11 -7.35 -15.01 13.14
CA ASP A 11 -8.18 -15.57 14.20
C ASP A 11 -8.63 -14.46 15.16
N LEU A 12 -9.90 -14.07 15.06
CA LEU A 12 -10.50 -13.07 15.93
C LEU A 12 -11.09 -13.76 17.16
N THR A 13 -10.69 -13.29 18.35
CA THR A 13 -11.18 -13.81 19.62
C THR A 13 -11.97 -12.75 20.38
N LEU A 14 -13.12 -13.13 20.93
CA LEU A 14 -13.93 -12.32 21.84
C LEU A 14 -14.12 -13.06 23.16
N THR A 15 -13.74 -12.42 24.27
CA THR A 15 -14.04 -12.91 25.62
C THR A 15 -15.24 -12.16 26.17
N VAL A 16 -16.26 -12.89 26.65
CA VAL A 16 -17.45 -12.31 27.29
C VAL A 16 -17.53 -12.80 28.74
N ASP A 17 -17.64 -11.83 29.65
CA ASP A 17 -17.97 -12.07 31.06
C ASP A 17 -18.98 -10.99 31.53
N PRO A 18 -20.03 -11.37 32.29
CA PRO A 18 -20.50 -12.73 32.56
C PRO A 18 -21.09 -13.40 31.30
N TYR A 19 -21.11 -14.73 31.25
CA TYR A 19 -21.77 -15.51 30.20
C TYR A 19 -22.55 -16.71 30.78
N ASP A 20 -23.53 -17.22 30.04
CA ASP A 20 -24.21 -18.48 30.34
C ASP A 20 -24.64 -19.23 29.06
N GLY A 21 -25.38 -20.33 29.20
CA GLY A 21 -25.85 -21.13 28.07
C GLY A 21 -26.92 -20.46 27.19
N THR A 22 -27.31 -19.22 27.50
CA THR A 22 -28.21 -18.39 26.66
C THR A 22 -27.46 -17.25 25.97
N THR A 23 -26.17 -17.06 26.27
CA THR A 23 -25.32 -16.08 25.60
C THR A 23 -25.13 -16.48 24.14
N THR A 24 -25.58 -15.61 23.25
CA THR A 24 -25.41 -15.75 21.79
C THR A 24 -24.45 -14.69 21.31
N VAL A 25 -23.54 -15.08 20.43
CA VAL A 25 -22.54 -14.19 19.84
C VAL A 25 -22.62 -14.31 18.34
N THR A 26 -22.71 -13.17 17.66
CA THR A 26 -22.71 -13.07 16.21
C THR A 26 -21.58 -12.16 15.76
N LEU A 27 -21.06 -12.41 14.56
CA LEU A 27 -20.04 -11.58 13.94
C LEU A 27 -20.55 -11.17 12.57
N SER A 28 -20.57 -9.88 12.31
CA SER A 28 -20.88 -9.32 10.99
C SER A 28 -19.69 -8.50 10.49
N ALA A 29 -19.43 -8.59 9.19
CA ALA A 29 -18.35 -7.89 8.51
C ALA A 29 -18.95 -6.91 7.51
N LEU A 30 -18.65 -5.62 7.63
CA LEU A 30 -18.84 -4.64 6.57
C LEU A 30 -17.59 -4.67 5.69
N LEU A 31 -17.77 -5.15 4.46
CA LEU A 31 -16.72 -5.29 3.47
C LEU A 31 -16.38 -3.91 2.85
N PRO A 32 -15.20 -3.77 2.23
CA PRO A 32 -14.78 -2.55 1.56
C PRO A 32 -15.74 -2.04 0.47
N ASP A 33 -16.48 -2.94 -0.19
CA ASP A 33 -17.50 -2.61 -1.19
C ASP A 33 -18.84 -2.16 -0.58
N ARG A 34 -18.91 -2.04 0.74
CA ARG A 34 -20.09 -1.70 1.55
C ARG A 34 -21.18 -2.76 1.56
N THR A 35 -20.87 -3.98 1.13
CA THR A 35 -21.72 -5.13 1.43
C THR A 35 -21.46 -5.61 2.85
N THR A 36 -22.47 -6.25 3.45
CA THR A 36 -22.34 -6.85 4.77
C THR A 36 -22.37 -8.36 4.61
N ALA A 37 -21.46 -9.07 5.28
CA ALA A 37 -21.46 -10.52 5.38
C ALA A 37 -21.59 -10.94 6.84
N ASP A 38 -22.56 -11.79 7.12
CA ASP A 38 -22.70 -12.44 8.42
C ASP A 38 -21.77 -13.66 8.46
N LEU A 39 -20.94 -13.71 9.49
CA LEU A 39 -19.96 -14.75 9.71
C LEU A 39 -20.45 -15.67 10.82
N GLU A 40 -20.59 -16.95 10.50
CA GLU A 40 -20.99 -17.96 11.47
C GLU A 40 -19.93 -18.06 12.58
N VAL A 41 -20.36 -17.83 13.82
CA VAL A 41 -19.50 -17.94 14.99
C VAL A 41 -19.74 -19.30 15.64
N PRO A 42 -18.70 -20.14 15.81
CA PRO A 42 -18.82 -21.38 16.57
C PRO A 42 -19.23 -21.12 18.02
N ASP A 43 -19.84 -22.12 18.68
CA ASP A 43 -20.13 -22.02 20.10
C ASP A 43 -18.84 -21.73 20.90
N GLY A 44 -18.94 -20.77 21.83
CA GLY A 44 -17.80 -20.34 22.64
C GLY A 44 -17.44 -21.38 23.68
N ASP A 45 -16.13 -21.57 23.90
CA ASP A 45 -15.62 -22.41 24.98
C ASP A 45 -15.22 -21.54 26.17
N GLY A 46 -15.78 -21.80 27.34
CA GLY A 46 -15.42 -21.08 28.57
C GLY A 46 -15.67 -19.57 28.55
N GLY A 47 -16.58 -19.07 27.71
CA GLY A 47 -16.83 -17.63 27.53
C GLY A 47 -15.92 -16.95 26.51
N VAL A 48 -15.24 -17.73 25.68
CA VAL A 48 -14.39 -17.25 24.58
C VAL A 48 -14.92 -17.76 23.25
N TRP A 49 -15.20 -16.84 22.33
CA TRP A 49 -15.60 -17.13 20.95
C TRP A 49 -14.43 -16.82 20.03
N THR A 50 -14.10 -17.74 19.12
CA THR A 50 -13.02 -17.57 18.14
C THR A 50 -13.55 -17.78 16.74
N ARG A 51 -13.20 -16.89 15.82
CA ARG A 51 -13.57 -17.00 14.40
C ARG A 51 -12.39 -16.61 13.51
N SER A 52 -12.01 -17.52 12.62
CA SER A 52 -11.06 -17.24 11.53
C SER A 52 -11.75 -16.45 10.42
N VAL A 53 -11.18 -15.33 10.02
CA VAL A 53 -11.65 -14.46 8.94
C VAL A 53 -10.56 -14.37 7.88
N THR A 54 -10.89 -14.74 6.64
CA THR A 54 -10.01 -14.56 5.48
C THR A 54 -10.38 -13.29 4.75
N TYR A 55 -9.42 -12.40 4.54
CA TYR A 55 -9.64 -11.12 3.87
C TYR A 55 -9.59 -11.30 2.35
N THR A 56 -10.74 -11.16 1.69
CA THR A 56 -10.86 -11.42 0.24
C THR A 56 -10.82 -10.16 -0.62
N MET A 57 -10.88 -8.98 0.00
CA MET A 57 -10.94 -7.69 -0.68
C MET A 57 -9.99 -6.69 -0.03
N SER A 58 -9.34 -5.86 -0.84
CA SER A 58 -8.55 -4.75 -0.34
C SER A 58 -9.46 -3.58 0.05
N GLY A 59 -9.00 -2.80 1.02
CA GLY A 59 -9.72 -1.72 1.64
C GLY A 59 -9.94 -1.95 3.13
N LEU A 60 -10.86 -1.17 3.70
CA LEU A 60 -11.08 -1.16 5.13
C LEU A 60 -12.27 -2.06 5.49
N TRP A 61 -12.01 -3.05 6.33
CA TRP A 61 -12.99 -3.98 6.89
C TRP A 61 -13.41 -3.52 8.28
N TYR A 62 -14.71 -3.50 8.54
CA TYR A 62 -15.25 -3.31 9.89
C TYR A 62 -15.93 -4.60 10.33
N LEU A 63 -15.42 -5.17 11.41
CA LEU A 63 -15.89 -6.42 11.98
C LEU A 63 -16.59 -6.09 13.29
N THR A 64 -17.86 -6.43 13.39
CA THR A 64 -18.71 -6.09 14.51
C THR A 64 -19.19 -7.37 15.18
N TRP A 65 -18.70 -7.60 16.40
CA TRP A 65 -19.22 -8.61 17.29
C TRP A 65 -20.48 -8.07 17.98
N SER A 66 -21.57 -8.84 17.97
CA SER A 66 -22.76 -8.57 18.76
C SER A 66 -23.00 -9.72 19.73
N VAL A 67 -23.11 -9.39 21.00
CA VAL A 67 -23.38 -10.33 22.09
C VAL A 67 -24.77 -10.04 22.63
N ASP A 68 -25.61 -11.05 22.69
CA ASP A 68 -26.94 -11.01 23.29
C ASP A 68 -27.04 -12.07 24.39
N GLY A 69 -27.72 -11.74 25.50
CA GLY A 69 -27.94 -12.65 26.64
C GLY A 69 -27.48 -12.08 27.97
N THR A 70 -26.90 -12.94 28.82
CA THR A 70 -26.51 -12.58 30.19
C THR A 70 -25.42 -11.52 30.20
N GLY A 71 -25.67 -10.42 30.92
CA GLY A 71 -24.81 -9.23 30.94
C GLY A 71 -25.29 -8.06 30.04
N GLY A 72 -26.40 -8.25 29.31
CA GLY A 72 -26.99 -7.24 28.42
C GLY A 72 -26.30 -7.15 27.06
N PRO A 73 -26.93 -6.51 26.06
CA PRO A 73 -26.39 -6.44 24.71
C PRO A 73 -25.06 -5.68 24.70
N LYS A 74 -24.04 -6.25 24.07
CA LYS A 74 -22.72 -5.62 23.90
C LYS A 74 -22.30 -5.71 22.44
N THR A 75 -21.65 -4.65 21.96
CA THR A 75 -21.09 -4.59 20.61
C THR A 75 -19.61 -4.27 20.69
N VAL A 76 -18.78 -5.04 19.99
CA VAL A 76 -17.33 -4.81 19.91
C VAL A 76 -16.92 -4.69 18.45
N GLU A 77 -16.35 -3.55 18.09
CA GLU A 77 -15.91 -3.27 16.72
C GLU A 77 -14.41 -3.44 16.58
N VAL A 78 -14.02 -4.07 15.48
CA VAL A 78 -12.65 -4.35 15.10
C VAL A 78 -12.46 -3.85 13.68
N ARG A 79 -11.55 -2.89 13.50
CA ARG A 79 -11.22 -2.33 12.17
C ARG A 79 -9.95 -2.97 11.63
N ARG A 80 -9.94 -3.28 10.34
CA ARG A 80 -8.81 -3.93 9.67
C ARG A 80 -8.55 -3.26 8.33
N ARG A 81 -7.32 -2.82 8.13
CA ARG A 81 -6.87 -2.30 6.83
C ARG A 81 -6.24 -3.45 6.06
N VAL A 82 -6.90 -3.86 4.99
CA VAL A 82 -6.45 -4.90 4.07
C VAL A 82 -5.95 -4.22 2.79
N THR A 83 -4.79 -4.61 2.30
CA THR A 83 -4.26 -4.13 1.00
C THR A 83 -4.33 -5.25 -0.03
N GLY A 84 -4.29 -4.95 -1.33
CA GLY A 84 -4.48 -5.99 -2.35
C GLY A 84 -3.38 -7.03 -2.34
N SER A 85 -3.75 -8.20 -2.84
CA SER A 85 -2.80 -9.27 -3.12
C SER A 85 -2.03 -8.89 -4.39
N PRO A 86 -0.73 -9.21 -4.50
CA PRO A 86 0.05 -8.95 -5.72
C PRO A 86 -0.50 -9.62 -6.99
N ALA A 87 -1.52 -10.48 -6.88
CA ALA A 87 -1.90 -11.43 -7.92
C ALA A 87 -2.98 -10.98 -8.93
N THR A 88 -3.48 -9.73 -8.93
CA THR A 88 -4.55 -9.39 -9.90
C THR A 88 -4.40 -8.02 -10.57
N LEU A 89 -3.79 -8.07 -11.76
CA LEU A 89 -4.09 -7.35 -13.02
C LEU A 89 -2.98 -6.51 -13.68
N ARG A 90 -1.87 -6.19 -13.01
CA ARG A 90 -0.66 -5.66 -13.67
C ARG A 90 0.59 -6.14 -12.93
N ARG A 91 1.63 -6.49 -13.68
CA ARG A 91 2.95 -6.85 -13.15
C ARG A 91 3.42 -5.72 -12.24
N SER A 92 3.71 -6.01 -10.98
CA SER A 92 4.21 -5.04 -9.99
C SER A 92 5.53 -5.54 -9.42
N TYR A 93 6.55 -4.68 -9.35
CA TYR A 93 7.83 -5.04 -8.72
C TYR A 93 7.80 -4.99 -7.20
N ALA A 94 6.76 -4.41 -6.60
CA ALA A 94 6.60 -4.29 -5.16
C ALA A 94 5.17 -4.61 -4.71
N THR A 95 5.04 -5.16 -3.51
CA THR A 95 3.74 -5.39 -2.85
C THR A 95 3.41 -4.26 -1.88
N SER A 96 2.16 -4.20 -1.42
CA SER A 96 1.73 -3.29 -0.36
C SER A 96 2.50 -3.51 0.94
N LYS A 97 2.85 -4.76 1.30
CA LYS A 97 3.79 -5.05 2.39
C LYS A 97 5.19 -4.47 2.15
N ASN A 98 5.72 -4.56 0.93
CA ASN A 98 7.02 -3.93 0.65
C ASN A 98 6.95 -2.40 0.79
N LEU A 99 5.81 -1.80 0.43
CA LEU A 99 5.56 -0.39 0.63
C LEU A 99 5.42 -0.03 2.12
N SER A 100 4.73 -0.84 2.93
CA SER A 100 4.66 -0.61 4.38
C SER A 100 6.05 -0.65 5.01
N ASP A 101 6.81 -1.71 4.72
CA ASP A 101 8.16 -1.90 5.26
C ASP A 101 9.09 -0.75 4.82
N TRP A 102 8.93 -0.27 3.58
CA TRP A 102 9.67 0.88 3.05
C TRP A 102 9.34 2.19 3.80
N LEU A 103 8.06 2.50 3.98
CA LEU A 103 7.62 3.74 4.65
C LEU A 103 7.99 3.76 6.13
N ASP A 104 7.98 2.59 6.78
CA ASP A 104 8.45 2.43 8.15
C ASP A 104 9.97 2.63 8.24
N ALA A 105 10.74 2.06 7.30
CA ALA A 105 12.19 2.21 7.23
C ALA A 105 12.63 3.64 6.84
N SER A 106 11.87 4.31 5.97
CA SER A 106 12.19 5.66 5.52
C SER A 106 11.85 6.74 6.55
N GLY A 107 11.06 6.41 7.57
CA GLY A 107 10.62 7.33 8.61
C GLY A 107 9.59 8.34 8.12
N SER A 108 8.95 8.09 6.97
CA SER A 108 7.92 8.96 6.38
C SER A 108 6.74 9.20 7.34
N GLY A 109 6.42 8.22 8.20
CA GLY A 109 5.29 8.29 9.12
C GLY A 109 3.92 8.29 8.43
N THR A 110 3.91 8.05 7.13
CA THR A 110 2.70 8.02 6.29
C THR A 110 2.13 6.61 6.25
N ASP A 111 0.81 6.49 6.39
CA ASP A 111 0.10 5.23 6.24
C ASP A 111 0.03 4.78 4.77
N VAL A 112 0.08 3.47 4.54
CA VAL A 112 -0.14 2.88 3.22
C VAL A 112 -1.52 3.27 2.68
N PRO A 113 -1.62 3.83 1.45
CA PRO A 113 -2.89 4.20 0.83
C PRO A 113 -3.83 3.01 0.60
N LEU A 114 -5.14 3.26 0.63
CA LEU A 114 -6.13 2.23 0.30
C LEU A 114 -6.08 1.81 -1.17
N ASP A 115 -5.62 2.70 -2.06
CA ASP A 115 -5.38 2.42 -3.48
C ASP A 115 -3.92 2.09 -3.79
N ALA A 116 -3.15 1.62 -2.79
CA ALA A 116 -1.72 1.30 -2.94
C ALA A 116 -1.44 0.37 -4.12
N ASP A 117 -2.32 -0.60 -4.40
CA ASP A 117 -2.12 -1.53 -5.54
C ASP A 117 -2.15 -0.81 -6.88
N ARG A 118 -3.06 0.16 -7.04
CA ARG A 118 -3.17 0.99 -8.25
C ARG A 118 -1.93 1.87 -8.39
N GLN A 119 -1.48 2.44 -7.28
CA GLN A 119 -0.28 3.28 -7.24
C GLN A 119 0.99 2.47 -7.55
N LEU A 120 1.15 1.29 -6.96
CA LEU A 120 2.28 0.39 -7.22
C LEU A 120 2.30 -0.11 -8.67
N ALA A 121 1.13 -0.43 -9.24
CA ALA A 121 1.02 -0.79 -10.65
C ALA A 121 1.45 0.38 -11.57
N HIS A 122 0.98 1.60 -11.28
CA HIS A 122 1.38 2.77 -12.05
C HIS A 122 2.87 3.10 -11.87
N ALA A 123 3.40 3.01 -10.65
CA ALA A 123 4.82 3.18 -10.37
C ALA A 123 5.67 2.15 -11.13
N THR A 124 5.20 0.91 -11.25
CA THR A 124 5.88 -0.13 -12.04
C THR A 124 5.98 0.26 -13.51
N GLU A 125 4.92 0.79 -14.11
CA GLU A 125 4.95 1.29 -15.50
C GLU A 125 5.94 2.45 -15.69
N LEU A 126 6.10 3.31 -14.67
CA LEU A 126 7.09 4.38 -14.68
C LEU A 126 8.51 3.85 -14.55
N VAL A 127 8.74 2.85 -13.69
CA VAL A 127 10.02 2.17 -13.58
C VAL A 127 10.37 1.46 -14.90
N ASP A 128 9.44 0.75 -15.53
CA ASP A 128 9.66 0.10 -16.83
C ASP A 128 10.10 1.10 -17.92
N ARG A 129 9.59 2.33 -17.87
CA ARG A 129 10.01 3.41 -18.78
C ARG A 129 11.45 3.85 -18.55
N GLU A 130 11.91 3.88 -17.30
CA GLU A 130 13.31 4.19 -16.97
C GLU A 130 14.26 3.04 -17.40
N LEU A 131 13.76 1.81 -17.39
CA LEU A 131 14.52 0.61 -17.77
C LEU A 131 14.68 0.42 -19.29
N LEU A 132 14.12 1.28 -20.14
CA LEU A 132 14.18 1.14 -21.61
C LEU A 132 15.61 1.02 -22.17
N SER A 133 16.61 1.50 -21.44
CA SER A 133 18.04 1.41 -21.81
C SER A 133 18.85 0.45 -20.93
N ALA A 134 18.22 -0.18 -19.95
CA ALA A 134 18.85 -1.08 -19.00
C ALA A 134 19.06 -2.48 -19.60
N VAL A 135 20.16 -3.14 -19.23
CA VAL A 135 20.42 -4.54 -19.60
C VAL A 135 20.65 -5.35 -18.33
N TYR A 136 19.79 -6.33 -18.09
CA TYR A 136 19.87 -7.23 -16.93
C TYR A 136 19.32 -8.61 -17.31
N ALA A 137 19.65 -9.62 -16.49
CA ALA A 137 19.18 -10.98 -16.73
C ALA A 137 17.71 -11.12 -16.35
N VAL A 138 16.93 -11.72 -17.24
CA VAL A 138 15.51 -12.02 -17.06
C VAL A 138 15.23 -13.50 -17.34
N ASP A 139 14.16 -14.04 -16.78
CA ASP A 139 13.66 -15.37 -17.06
C ASP A 139 12.75 -15.41 -18.31
N ALA A 140 12.06 -16.53 -18.51
CA ALA A 140 11.19 -16.75 -19.67
C ALA A 140 9.93 -15.86 -19.67
N ASP A 141 9.50 -15.42 -18.48
CA ASP A 141 8.35 -14.54 -18.29
C ASP A 141 8.77 -13.05 -18.33
N GLY A 142 10.07 -12.80 -18.47
CA GLY A 142 10.68 -11.48 -18.51
C GLY A 142 11.00 -10.93 -17.14
N ASP A 143 10.91 -11.73 -16.07
CA ASP A 143 11.15 -11.35 -14.68
C ASP A 143 12.65 -11.32 -14.35
N PRO A 144 13.14 -10.26 -13.67
CA PRO A 144 14.54 -10.13 -13.31
C PRO A 144 14.97 -11.29 -12.41
N THR A 145 16.12 -11.92 -12.72
CA THR A 145 16.58 -13.11 -11.99
C THR A 145 17.65 -12.81 -10.94
N GLN A 146 18.20 -11.60 -10.92
CA GLN A 146 19.28 -11.23 -10.00
C GLN A 146 18.69 -10.53 -8.78
N ASP A 147 19.01 -11.04 -7.58
CA ASP A 147 18.52 -10.48 -6.31
C ASP A 147 18.75 -8.97 -6.18
N LYS A 148 19.91 -8.49 -6.64
CA LYS A 148 20.23 -7.04 -6.63
C LYS A 148 19.27 -6.23 -7.51
N VAL A 149 18.92 -6.76 -8.69
CA VAL A 149 18.00 -6.11 -9.63
C VAL A 149 16.58 -6.16 -9.07
N ILE A 150 16.14 -7.32 -8.58
CA ILE A 150 14.83 -7.49 -7.95
C ILE A 150 14.65 -6.48 -6.80
N ALA A 151 15.62 -6.40 -5.89
CA ALA A 151 15.58 -5.45 -4.77
C ALA A 151 15.52 -3.99 -5.26
N ALA A 152 16.34 -3.62 -6.26
CA ALA A 152 16.35 -2.27 -6.79
C ALA A 152 15.04 -1.88 -7.47
N LEU A 153 14.41 -2.78 -8.23
CA LEU A 153 13.12 -2.49 -8.87
C LEU A 153 12.00 -2.37 -7.85
N ARG A 154 12.00 -3.22 -6.82
CA ARG A 154 11.06 -3.13 -5.69
C ARG A 154 11.22 -1.79 -4.98
N ASP A 155 12.44 -1.44 -4.60
CA ASP A 155 12.73 -0.21 -3.84
C ASP A 155 12.45 1.05 -4.69
N ALA A 156 12.76 1.02 -5.99
CA ALA A 156 12.41 2.09 -6.92
C ALA A 156 10.89 2.28 -7.08
N THR A 157 10.13 1.19 -7.07
CA THR A 157 8.66 1.23 -7.14
C THR A 157 8.06 1.81 -5.85
N CYS A 158 8.56 1.40 -4.68
CA CYS A 158 8.15 2.00 -3.40
C CYS A 158 8.51 3.49 -3.31
N ALA A 159 9.69 3.88 -3.79
CA ALA A 159 10.14 5.27 -3.78
C ALA A 159 9.29 6.20 -4.68
N TRP A 160 8.72 5.68 -5.77
CA TRP A 160 7.75 6.43 -6.58
C TRP A 160 6.47 6.73 -5.80
N VAL A 161 5.93 5.72 -5.12
CA VAL A 161 4.71 5.88 -4.32
C VAL A 161 4.95 6.80 -3.13
N GLU A 162 6.06 6.65 -2.41
CA GLU A 162 6.47 7.57 -1.34
C GLU A 162 6.51 9.03 -1.83
N TRP A 163 7.07 9.27 -3.02
CA TRP A 163 7.14 10.61 -3.59
C TRP A 163 5.75 11.21 -3.85
N TRP A 164 4.77 10.42 -4.31
CA TRP A 164 3.38 10.89 -4.45
C TRP A 164 2.75 11.24 -3.11
N LEU A 165 3.05 10.47 -2.06
CA LEU A 165 2.55 10.75 -0.72
C LEU A 165 3.13 12.03 -0.11
N GLU A 166 4.37 12.37 -0.45
CA GLU A 166 5.05 13.58 0.01
C GLU A 166 4.64 14.86 -0.77
N GLY A 167 3.65 14.77 -1.66
CA GLY A 167 3.14 15.89 -2.44
C GLY A 167 3.64 15.94 -3.88
N GLY A 168 4.27 14.87 -4.36
CA GLY A 168 4.45 14.61 -5.78
C GLY A 168 3.10 14.34 -6.46
N ASP A 169 2.94 14.82 -7.70
CA ASP A 169 1.75 14.52 -8.49
C ASP A 169 1.95 13.22 -9.28
N GLU A 170 1.01 12.29 -9.15
CA GLU A 170 0.93 11.06 -9.93
C GLU A 170 0.99 11.30 -11.45
N HIS A 171 0.52 12.46 -11.90
CA HIS A 171 0.51 12.84 -13.31
C HIS A 171 1.64 13.82 -13.69
N GLY A 172 2.53 14.17 -12.76
CA GLY A 172 3.67 15.07 -13.02
C GLY A 172 3.28 16.52 -13.36
N THR A 173 2.06 16.96 -13.03
CA THR A 173 1.51 18.27 -13.43
C THR A 173 1.91 19.43 -12.51
N GLN A 174 2.47 19.16 -11.32
CA GLN A 174 2.98 20.22 -10.45
C GLN A 174 4.42 20.59 -10.81
N ALA A 175 4.56 21.74 -11.48
CA ALA A 175 5.83 22.40 -11.72
C ALA A 175 6.56 22.66 -10.40
N VAL A 176 7.77 22.12 -10.24
CA VAL A 176 8.66 22.42 -9.12
C VAL A 176 9.05 23.90 -9.18
N VAL A 177 8.37 24.75 -8.40
CA VAL A 177 8.72 26.17 -8.27
C VAL A 177 9.74 26.30 -7.14
N SER A 178 11.01 26.44 -7.49
CA SER A 178 12.06 26.81 -6.52
C SER A 178 12.27 28.32 -6.56
N SER A 179 11.84 29.01 -5.50
CA SER A 179 12.14 30.44 -5.29
C SER A 179 13.38 30.57 -4.41
N ALA A 180 14.40 31.30 -4.88
CA ALA A 180 15.55 31.70 -4.07
C ALA A 180 15.56 33.24 -3.95
N SER A 181 15.82 33.74 -2.74
CA SER A 181 15.88 35.17 -2.45
C SER A 181 17.35 35.59 -2.23
N ILE A 182 17.90 36.42 -3.12
CA ILE A 182 19.20 37.09 -2.89
C ILE A 182 18.92 38.59 -2.80
N GLY A 183 18.78 39.10 -1.57
CA GLY A 183 18.49 40.52 -1.33
C GLY A 183 17.14 40.98 -1.90
N SER A 184 17.06 42.24 -2.34
CA SER A 184 15.84 42.88 -2.88
C SER A 184 15.42 42.38 -4.27
N VAL A 185 16.08 41.34 -4.80
CA VAL A 185 15.76 40.75 -6.10
C VAL A 185 15.10 39.38 -5.88
N SER A 186 13.79 39.33 -6.09
CA SER A 186 13.03 38.08 -6.19
C SER A 186 13.12 37.57 -7.63
N VAL A 187 13.80 36.43 -7.83
CA VAL A 187 13.76 35.71 -9.11
C VAL A 187 12.87 34.49 -8.95
N GLY A 188 11.60 34.61 -9.32
CA GLY A 188 10.72 33.46 -9.51
C GLY A 188 10.95 32.87 -10.89
N ARG A 189 11.59 31.70 -10.98
CA ARG A 189 11.52 30.89 -12.21
C ARG A 189 10.17 30.19 -12.24
N ALA A 190 9.13 30.90 -12.65
CA ALA A 190 7.95 30.24 -13.18
C ALA A 190 8.39 29.62 -14.52
N ALA A 191 8.59 28.31 -14.54
CA ALA A 191 8.62 27.60 -15.80
C ALA A 191 7.22 27.69 -16.42
N ASN A 192 6.93 28.79 -17.13
CA ASN A 192 5.95 28.81 -18.22
C ASN A 192 6.50 28.02 -19.42
N VAL A 193 7.25 26.96 -19.16
CA VAL A 193 7.45 25.87 -20.08
C VAL A 193 6.31 24.95 -19.72
N THR A 194 5.20 25.02 -20.47
CA THR A 194 4.35 23.84 -20.62
C THR A 194 5.32 22.71 -20.94
N PRO A 195 5.55 21.74 -20.03
CA PRO A 195 6.37 20.60 -20.38
C PRO A 195 5.75 20.04 -21.66
N PRO A 196 6.55 19.64 -22.67
CA PRO A 196 5.97 18.87 -23.77
C PRO A 196 5.13 17.77 -23.13
N LEU A 197 3.85 17.72 -23.52
CA LEU A 197 2.83 16.87 -22.89
C LEU A 197 3.40 15.47 -22.64
N GLY A 198 3.46 15.04 -21.37
CA GLY A 198 3.84 13.68 -20.99
C GLY A 198 5.23 13.45 -20.40
N GLN A 199 5.98 14.47 -19.98
CA GLN A 199 7.21 14.25 -19.20
C GLN A 199 6.89 14.04 -17.71
N TYR A 200 6.86 12.76 -17.29
CA TYR A 200 6.92 12.38 -15.89
C TYR A 200 8.29 12.79 -15.32
N VAL A 201 8.31 13.45 -14.16
CA VAL A 201 9.54 13.80 -13.47
C VAL A 201 9.95 12.62 -12.60
N THR A 202 11.04 11.94 -12.95
CA THR A 202 11.58 10.83 -12.16
C THR A 202 12.12 11.35 -10.82
N PRO A 203 11.60 10.88 -9.67
CA PRO A 203 12.06 11.30 -8.35
C PRO A 203 13.56 11.06 -8.19
N ALA A 204 14.23 11.92 -7.45
CA ALA A 204 15.67 11.80 -7.24
C ALA A 204 16.05 10.46 -6.58
N ARG A 205 15.23 10.00 -5.61
CA ARG A 205 15.43 8.71 -4.93
C ARG A 205 15.38 7.52 -5.89
N VAL A 206 14.38 7.49 -6.78
CA VAL A 206 14.23 6.46 -7.82
C VAL A 206 15.48 6.39 -8.70
N ARG A 207 15.98 7.53 -9.17
CA ARG A 207 17.17 7.59 -10.02
C ARG A 207 18.42 7.06 -9.31
N VAL A 208 18.60 7.37 -8.03
CA VAL A 208 19.75 6.87 -7.24
C VAL A 208 19.68 5.35 -7.09
N ILE A 209 18.51 4.81 -6.72
CA ILE A 209 18.31 3.36 -6.56
C ILE A 209 18.63 2.61 -7.86
N LEU A 210 18.12 3.09 -8.99
CA LEU A 210 18.38 2.48 -10.30
C LEU A 210 19.84 2.63 -10.73
N ALA A 211 20.48 3.77 -10.46
CA ALA A 211 21.89 3.99 -10.78
C ALA A 211 22.83 3.07 -9.95
N ASP A 212 22.57 2.91 -8.66
CA ASP A 212 23.35 2.01 -7.77
C ASP A 212 23.23 0.54 -8.19
N ALA A 213 22.11 0.17 -8.80
CA ALA A 213 21.89 -1.13 -9.40
C ALA A 213 22.54 -1.30 -10.79
N GLY A 214 23.02 -0.22 -11.40
CA GLY A 214 23.53 -0.22 -12.79
C GLY A 214 22.43 -0.25 -13.85
N LEU A 215 21.18 0.04 -13.46
CA LEU A 215 19.99 -0.02 -14.30
C LEU A 215 19.67 1.33 -14.97
N ALA A 216 20.22 2.43 -14.47
CA ALA A 216 20.12 3.74 -15.11
C ALA A 216 21.52 4.27 -15.48
N GLN A 217 21.69 4.70 -16.74
CA GLN A 217 22.85 5.50 -17.11
C GLN A 217 22.71 6.90 -16.50
N HIS A 218 23.80 7.42 -15.94
CA HIS A 218 23.87 8.77 -15.36
C HIS A 218 23.28 9.81 -16.33
N PRO A 219 22.38 10.70 -15.88
CA PRO A 219 22.12 11.92 -16.64
C PRO A 219 23.37 12.83 -16.53
N TYR A 220 23.76 13.39 -17.67
CA TYR A 220 24.85 14.37 -17.91
C TYR A 220 26.22 13.80 -18.29
N GLY A 221 26.40 13.60 -19.60
CA GLY A 221 27.50 14.22 -20.34
C GLY A 221 27.03 15.53 -20.97
#